data_AF-A0A8J6IM23-F1
#
_entry.id   AF-A0A8J6IM23-F1
#
_cell.length_a   1.000
_cell.length_b   1.000
_cell.length_c   1.000
_cell.angle_alpha   90.00
_cell.angle_beta   90.00
_cell.angle_gamma   90.00
#
_symmetry.space_group_name_H-M   'P 1'
#
loop_
_entity.id
_entity.type
_entity.pdbx_description
1 polymer ?
#
loop_
_entity_poly.entity_id
_entity_poly.type
_entity_poly.pdbx_seq_one_letter_code
_entity_poly.pdbx_strand_id
1 'polypeptide(L)'
;MTIRTFMAALAAFFCLTAAAAAQVSSDYARLIEDAATYQDEAQFAATLALVARNAEGGQAAVMDTVALVAPDRAGEAYAALGVEDSAPVMVAEAETTEAVAAETAEAGEAPADDWSWRRPFSAFEDNGPLAAWSGKVRAGLRVDSGNSDHQSYTLGVDVTRELIGWGFDGSIDYAYSETDNVTGVDELIVDARGERELGERWTAFVEGNYERDELASFDFTAFAGAGLGYRIFEREDLNWTLRAAPGARFTDPIGGELQTDPAVELGSSFEWALTETASLTSESSVIVADAASADQEFALTTRVGGAWAVELKYRYQYEFEPLPGFENADSRVDVSLVREF
;
A
#
# COMPACT_ATOMS: atom_id res chain seq x y z
N MET A 1 30.52 -11.44 27.13
CA MET A 1 30.93 -11.47 25.71
C MET A 1 29.87 -10.67 24.99
N THR A 2 30.20 -9.41 24.69
CA THR A 2 29.26 -8.28 24.74
C THR A 2 28.81 -7.84 23.36
N ILE A 3 27.52 -7.50 23.29
CA ILE A 3 26.75 -6.90 22.19
C ILE A 3 27.44 -5.60 21.73
N ARG A 4 28.44 -5.72 20.85
CA ARG A 4 29.12 -4.58 20.18
C ARG A 4 29.60 -4.90 18.77
N THR A 5 29.38 -6.12 18.28
CA THR A 5 29.90 -6.58 16.97
C THR A 5 28.84 -6.68 15.87
N PHE A 6 27.57 -6.34 16.13
CA PHE A 6 26.50 -6.39 15.12
C PHE A 6 26.12 -5.04 14.51
N MET A 7 26.68 -3.92 15.00
CA MET A 7 26.29 -2.56 14.59
C MET A 7 27.22 -1.91 13.55
N ALA A 8 28.17 -2.67 12.99
CA ALA A 8 29.18 -2.14 12.06
C ALA A 8 29.02 -2.60 10.60
N ALA A 9 27.95 -3.34 10.26
CA ALA A 9 27.71 -3.85 8.91
C ALA A 9 26.61 -3.10 8.12
N LEU A 10 25.90 -2.15 8.74
CA LEU A 10 24.77 -1.44 8.10
C LEU A 10 25.07 0.04 7.78
N ALA A 11 26.34 0.47 7.83
CA ALA A 11 26.74 1.86 7.63
C ALA A 11 27.71 2.08 6.45
N ALA A 12 27.82 1.09 5.54
CA ALA A 12 28.78 1.14 4.43
C ALA A 12 28.18 0.81 3.05
N PHE A 13 26.88 1.08 2.85
CA PHE A 13 26.24 1.04 1.53
C PHE A 13 25.48 2.35 1.22
N PHE A 14 26.04 3.48 1.67
CA PHE A 14 25.69 4.80 1.14
C PHE A 14 26.91 5.31 0.37
N CYS A 15 27.04 4.85 -0.88
CA CYS A 15 27.97 5.44 -1.83
C CYS A 15 27.22 5.68 -3.14
N LEU A 16 27.07 6.97 -3.44
CA LEU A 16 26.77 7.60 -4.73
C LEU A 16 26.70 6.65 -5.94
N THR A 17 25.52 6.57 -6.54
CA THR A 17 25.39 6.56 -8.00
C THR A 17 24.45 7.69 -8.38
N ALA A 18 25.01 8.79 -8.87
CA ALA A 18 24.25 9.69 -9.72
C ALA A 18 23.88 8.88 -10.96
N ALA A 19 22.60 8.57 -11.13
CA ALA A 19 22.09 7.96 -12.35
C ALA A 19 22.44 8.91 -13.51
N ALA A 20 23.24 8.43 -14.46
CA ALA A 20 23.33 9.09 -15.75
C ALA A 20 21.94 8.99 -16.39
N ALA A 21 21.37 10.11 -16.86
CA ALA A 21 20.09 10.12 -17.56
C ALA A 21 20.17 9.13 -18.73
N ALA A 22 19.47 8.00 -18.62
CA ALA A 22 19.45 6.98 -19.66
C ALA A 22 18.73 7.53 -20.89
N GLN A 23 19.43 7.63 -22.02
CA GLN A 23 18.84 8.11 -23.28
C GLN A 23 18.07 6.98 -23.97
N VAL A 24 16.97 7.33 -24.64
CA VAL A 24 16.21 6.40 -25.49
C VAL A 24 17.12 5.84 -26.60
N SER A 25 16.98 4.56 -26.93
CA SER A 25 17.74 3.94 -28.01
C SER A 25 17.46 4.61 -29.36
N SER A 26 18.42 4.56 -30.30
CA SER A 26 18.26 5.17 -31.63
C SER A 26 17.07 4.61 -32.42
N ASP A 27 16.68 3.36 -32.15
CA ASP A 27 15.55 2.70 -32.81
C ASP A 27 14.22 3.27 -32.32
N TYR A 28 14.09 3.50 -31.01
CA TYR A 28 12.93 4.15 -30.42
C TYR A 28 12.86 5.64 -30.78
N ALA A 29 13.99 6.34 -30.87
CA ALA A 29 14.01 7.73 -31.34
C ALA A 29 13.50 7.85 -32.78
N ARG A 30 13.87 6.92 -33.66
CA ARG A 30 13.35 6.87 -35.03
C ARG A 30 11.88 6.49 -35.10
N LEU A 31 11.42 5.60 -34.22
CA LEU A 31 10.00 5.25 -34.11
C LEU A 31 9.16 6.45 -33.67
N ILE A 32 9.66 7.26 -32.72
CA ILE A 32 9.01 8.50 -32.28
C ILE A 32 8.94 9.52 -33.44
N GLU A 33 10.03 9.67 -34.21
CA GLU A 33 10.08 10.57 -35.38
C GLU A 33 9.10 10.13 -36.50
N ASP A 34 9.05 8.83 -36.81
CA ASP A 34 8.11 8.28 -37.79
C ASP A 34 6.65 8.42 -37.31
N ALA A 35 6.38 8.13 -36.03
CA ALA A 35 5.06 8.28 -35.45
C ALA A 35 4.59 9.74 -35.47
N ALA A 36 5.48 10.68 -35.13
CA ALA A 36 5.20 12.11 -35.19
C ALA A 36 4.81 12.56 -36.61
N THR A 37 5.40 11.95 -37.63
CA THR A 37 5.20 12.31 -39.05
C THR A 37 3.94 11.69 -39.65
N TYR A 38 3.62 10.45 -39.31
CA TYR A 38 2.62 9.65 -40.04
C TYR A 38 1.37 9.28 -39.24
N GLN A 39 1.40 9.40 -37.91
CA GLN A 39 0.28 8.98 -37.06
C GLN A 39 -0.56 10.17 -36.62
N ASP A 40 -1.86 9.93 -36.44
CA ASP A 40 -2.75 10.91 -35.80
C ASP A 40 -2.43 11.07 -34.30
N GLU A 41 -3.13 11.99 -33.62
CA GLU A 41 -2.89 12.34 -32.22
C GLU A 41 -3.04 11.13 -31.27
N ALA A 42 -4.09 10.33 -31.45
CA ALA A 42 -4.36 9.17 -30.59
C ALA A 42 -3.34 8.05 -30.80
N GLN A 43 -2.95 7.79 -32.05
CA GLN A 43 -1.94 6.78 -32.39
C GLN A 43 -0.53 7.19 -31.94
N PHE A 44 -0.19 8.48 -32.09
CA PHE A 44 1.07 9.03 -31.61
C PHE A 44 1.16 8.93 -30.09
N ALA A 45 0.09 9.30 -29.37
CA ALA A 45 -0.01 9.15 -27.92
C ALA A 45 0.22 7.69 -27.47
N ALA A 46 -0.44 6.73 -28.12
CA ALA A 46 -0.26 5.31 -27.82
C ALA A 46 1.18 4.82 -28.07
N THR A 47 1.83 5.31 -29.13
CA THR A 47 3.24 4.99 -29.43
C THR A 47 4.17 5.56 -28.37
N LEU A 48 3.97 6.81 -27.94
CA LEU A 48 4.76 7.43 -26.87
C LEU A 48 4.60 6.71 -25.54
N ALA A 49 3.37 6.36 -25.16
CA ALA A 49 3.11 5.58 -23.95
C ALA A 49 3.79 4.20 -24.00
N LEU A 50 3.78 3.53 -25.16
CA LEU A 50 4.45 2.25 -25.33
C LEU A 50 5.97 2.37 -25.24
N VAL A 51 6.58 3.36 -25.88
CA VAL A 51 8.04 3.57 -25.84
C VAL A 51 8.47 4.00 -24.43
N ALA A 52 7.71 4.88 -23.77
CA ALA A 52 7.98 5.35 -22.42
C ALA A 52 8.00 4.19 -21.42
N ARG A 53 7.16 3.17 -21.62
CA ARG A 53 7.13 1.96 -20.76
C ARG A 53 8.28 0.99 -21.00
N ASN A 54 8.96 1.05 -22.15
CA ASN A 54 9.97 0.05 -22.54
C ASN A 54 11.40 0.60 -22.68
N ALA A 55 11.58 1.93 -22.66
CA ALA A 55 12.89 2.55 -22.74
C ALA A 55 13.55 2.62 -21.35
N GLU A 56 14.87 2.37 -21.27
CA GLU A 56 15.64 2.39 -20.00
C GLU A 56 15.59 3.76 -19.26
N GLY A 57 15.18 4.84 -19.94
CA GLY A 57 14.98 6.17 -19.34
C GLY A 57 13.52 6.60 -19.22
N GLY A 58 12.59 5.67 -19.41
CA GLY A 58 11.17 5.87 -19.21
C GLY A 58 10.55 6.98 -20.06
N GLN A 59 9.51 7.60 -19.51
CA GLN A 59 8.83 8.76 -20.09
C GLN A 59 9.73 9.98 -20.24
N ALA A 60 10.64 10.23 -19.29
CA ALA A 60 11.53 11.40 -19.32
C ALA A 60 12.44 11.39 -20.54
N ALA A 61 13.07 10.25 -20.83
CA ALA A 61 13.93 10.13 -22.00
C ALA A 61 13.13 10.21 -23.31
N VAL A 62 11.87 9.72 -23.32
CA VAL A 62 10.97 9.87 -24.47
C VAL A 62 10.60 11.34 -24.70
N MET A 63 10.31 12.09 -23.65
CA MET A 63 9.99 13.52 -23.76
C MET A 63 11.19 14.35 -24.23
N ASP A 64 12.40 14.07 -23.72
CA ASP A 64 13.64 14.66 -24.23
C ASP A 64 13.87 14.35 -25.72
N THR A 65 13.52 13.13 -26.12
CA THR A 65 13.62 12.70 -27.51
C THR A 65 12.59 13.41 -28.39
N VAL A 66 11.33 13.51 -27.96
CA VAL A 66 10.27 14.25 -28.67
C VAL A 66 10.65 15.72 -28.83
N ALA A 67 11.17 16.36 -27.78
CA ALA A 67 11.63 17.75 -27.83
C ALA A 67 12.75 17.96 -28.87
N LEU A 68 13.50 16.91 -29.20
CA LEU A 68 14.61 16.95 -30.15
C LEU A 68 14.18 16.58 -31.59
N VAL A 69 13.34 15.55 -31.76
CA VAL A 69 12.99 15.01 -33.10
C VAL A 69 11.62 15.45 -33.61
N ALA A 70 10.71 15.85 -32.72
CA ALA A 70 9.34 16.23 -33.05
C ALA A 70 8.83 17.41 -32.18
N PRO A 71 9.55 18.54 -32.12
CA PRO A 71 9.22 19.66 -31.21
C PRO A 71 7.83 20.26 -31.44
N ASP A 72 7.31 20.20 -32.67
CA ASP A 72 5.98 20.72 -33.02
C ASP A 72 4.84 19.89 -32.42
N ARG A 73 5.11 18.64 -31.99
CA ARG A 73 4.12 17.74 -31.35
C ARG A 73 4.36 17.57 -29.85
N ALA A 74 5.25 18.39 -29.25
CA ALA A 74 5.54 18.30 -27.82
C ALA A 74 4.29 18.46 -26.95
N GLY A 75 3.36 19.36 -27.32
CA GLY A 75 2.11 19.55 -26.58
C GLY A 75 1.20 18.31 -26.56
N GLU A 76 1.14 17.57 -27.67
CA GLU A 76 0.41 16.29 -27.76
C GLU A 76 1.11 15.20 -26.95
N ALA A 77 2.44 15.20 -26.90
CA ALA A 77 3.22 14.29 -26.07
C ALA A 77 3.00 14.53 -24.57
N TYR A 78 2.94 15.79 -24.13
CA TYR A 78 2.62 16.14 -22.74
C TYR A 78 1.20 15.72 -22.35
N ALA A 79 0.22 15.94 -23.23
CA ALA A 79 -1.17 15.52 -23.01
C ALA A 79 -1.31 13.98 -23.02
N ALA A 80 -0.61 13.29 -23.91
CA ALA A 80 -0.62 11.83 -24.02
C ALA A 80 -0.01 11.12 -22.80
N LEU A 81 0.93 11.78 -22.13
CA LEU A 81 1.72 11.23 -21.03
C LEU A 81 1.33 11.83 -19.67
N GLY A 82 0.20 12.55 -19.60
CA GLY A 82 -0.46 12.91 -18.34
C GLY A 82 0.19 14.05 -17.54
N VAL A 83 1.03 14.90 -18.13
CA VAL A 83 1.62 16.04 -17.40
C VAL A 83 0.70 17.26 -17.52
N GLU A 84 -0.26 17.43 -16.60
CA GLU A 84 -0.95 18.71 -16.42
C GLU A 84 -0.10 19.68 -15.56
N ASP A 85 -0.08 20.95 -15.97
CA ASP A 85 0.52 22.07 -15.24
C ASP A 85 -0.18 22.24 -13.87
N SER A 86 0.38 21.63 -12.83
CA SER A 86 -0.12 21.71 -11.46
C SER A 86 0.49 22.93 -10.75
N ALA A 87 -0.26 24.02 -10.75
CA ALA A 87 -0.06 25.12 -9.81
C ALA A 87 -0.08 24.60 -8.36
N PRO A 88 0.66 25.24 -7.43
CA PRO A 88 0.91 24.69 -6.09
C PRO A 88 -0.40 24.53 -5.29
N VAL A 89 -0.64 23.32 -4.80
CA VAL A 89 -1.69 23.05 -3.82
C VAL A 89 -1.28 23.69 -2.50
N MET A 90 -1.94 24.81 -2.18
CA MET A 90 -1.87 25.46 -0.88
C MET A 90 -2.52 24.57 0.18
N VAL A 91 -1.74 24.17 1.18
CA VAL A 91 -2.26 23.59 2.42
C VAL A 91 -3.15 24.64 3.09
N ALA A 92 -4.45 24.41 3.13
CA ALA A 92 -5.38 25.24 3.88
C ALA A 92 -5.21 24.97 5.38
N GLU A 93 -4.85 26.02 6.11
CA GLU A 93 -4.79 26.06 7.56
C GLU A 93 -6.20 25.81 8.12
N ALA A 94 -6.35 24.79 8.98
CA ALA A 94 -7.63 24.44 9.58
C ALA A 94 -8.07 25.53 10.58
N GLU A 95 -9.13 26.25 10.27
CA GLU A 95 -9.84 27.09 11.23
C GLU A 95 -10.48 26.20 12.32
N THR A 96 -10.17 26.53 13.57
CA THR A 96 -10.75 25.91 14.76
C THR A 96 -12.16 26.47 14.99
N THR A 97 -13.19 25.66 14.74
CA THR A 97 -14.54 25.96 15.22
C THR A 97 -14.76 25.37 16.61
N GLU A 98 -15.26 26.22 17.52
CA GLU A 98 -15.55 25.93 18.92
C GLU A 98 -16.41 24.68 19.11
N ALA A 99 -16.02 23.89 20.12
CA ALA A 99 -16.70 22.70 20.58
C ALA A 99 -18.10 22.99 21.11
N VAL A 100 -19.11 22.28 20.59
CA VAL A 100 -20.39 22.10 21.27
C VAL A 100 -20.21 20.95 22.25
N ALA A 101 -20.29 21.24 23.55
CA ALA A 101 -20.19 20.26 24.61
C ALA A 101 -21.28 19.19 24.46
N ALA A 102 -20.88 17.96 24.15
CA ALA A 102 -21.72 16.78 24.26
C ALA A 102 -21.60 16.20 25.68
N GLU A 103 -22.75 16.00 26.29
CA GLU A 103 -22.97 15.49 27.63
C GLU A 103 -22.30 14.13 27.83
N THR A 104 -21.48 14.02 28.89
CA THR A 104 -20.77 12.81 29.27
C THR A 104 -21.75 11.79 29.82
N ALA A 105 -22.11 10.79 29.02
CA ALA A 105 -22.66 9.55 29.54
C ALA A 105 -21.49 8.70 30.06
N GLU A 106 -21.45 8.41 31.36
CA GLU A 106 -20.54 7.44 31.93
C GLU A 106 -20.81 6.07 31.27
N ALA A 107 -19.93 5.68 30.35
CA ALA A 107 -19.86 4.32 29.86
C ALA A 107 -19.20 3.48 30.94
N GLY A 108 -19.97 2.57 31.54
CA GLY A 108 -19.44 1.54 32.41
C GLY A 108 -18.38 0.72 31.67
N GLU A 109 -17.29 0.44 32.38
CA GLU A 109 -16.21 -0.45 31.96
C GLU A 109 -16.79 -1.78 31.45
N ALA A 110 -16.85 -1.92 30.13
CA ALA A 110 -17.12 -3.21 29.51
C ALA A 110 -15.86 -4.06 29.66
N PRO A 111 -15.99 -5.35 30.00
CA PRO A 111 -14.84 -6.26 29.98
C PRO A 111 -14.22 -6.25 28.57
N ALA A 112 -12.90 -6.16 28.49
CA ALA A 112 -12.18 -6.16 27.22
C ALA A 112 -12.33 -7.53 26.54
N ASP A 113 -13.25 -7.63 25.59
CA ASP A 113 -13.34 -8.79 24.70
C ASP A 113 -12.28 -8.59 23.59
N ASP A 114 -11.34 -9.51 23.45
CA ASP A 114 -10.18 -9.41 22.55
C ASP A 114 -10.56 -9.85 21.13
N TRP A 115 -11.29 -9.01 20.41
CA TRP A 115 -11.93 -9.37 19.15
C TRP A 115 -11.06 -9.11 17.90
N SER A 116 -10.08 -8.20 17.96
CA SER A 116 -9.34 -7.79 16.76
C SER A 116 -8.17 -8.72 16.48
N TRP A 117 -8.25 -9.45 15.37
CA TRP A 117 -7.15 -10.23 14.77
C TRP A 117 -5.87 -9.40 14.47
N ARG A 118 -6.00 -8.07 14.44
CA ARG A 118 -4.97 -7.10 14.09
C ARG A 118 -4.43 -6.30 15.28
N ARG A 119 -4.93 -6.54 16.50
CA ARG A 119 -4.35 -5.89 17.69
C ARG A 119 -2.93 -6.39 17.78
N PRO A 120 -1.92 -5.53 17.52
CA PRO A 120 -0.58 -5.96 17.81
C PRO A 120 -0.54 -6.32 19.30
N PHE A 121 0.32 -7.24 19.70
CA PHE A 121 0.81 -7.31 21.07
C PHE A 121 1.18 -5.88 21.48
N SER A 122 0.29 -5.23 22.23
CA SER A 122 0.55 -3.89 22.71
C SER A 122 1.51 -4.07 23.87
N ALA A 123 2.80 -3.92 23.61
CA ALA A 123 3.81 -3.70 24.66
C ALA A 123 3.59 -2.40 25.45
N PHE A 124 2.46 -1.73 25.23
CA PHE A 124 2.13 -0.38 25.66
C PHE A 124 0.74 -0.43 26.33
N GLU A 125 0.72 -0.82 27.59
CA GLU A 125 -0.40 -0.54 28.47
C GLU A 125 -0.30 0.92 28.93
N ASP A 126 -0.99 1.86 28.28
CA ASP A 126 -1.60 3.05 28.89
C ASP A 126 -2.32 3.91 27.84
N ASN A 127 -3.57 3.56 27.51
CA ASN A 127 -4.44 4.45 26.76
C ASN A 127 -5.28 5.24 27.77
N GLY A 128 -4.92 6.51 27.97
CA GLY A 128 -5.70 7.48 28.75
C GLY A 128 -7.10 7.75 28.17
N PRO A 129 -7.72 8.92 28.39
CA PRO A 129 -9.15 9.16 28.10
C PRO A 129 -9.62 9.10 26.62
N LEU A 130 -8.79 8.59 25.70
CA LEU A 130 -9.15 8.17 24.33
C LEU A 130 -9.62 6.70 24.24
N ALA A 131 -9.87 6.05 25.37
CA ALA A 131 -10.14 4.62 25.60
C ALA A 131 -11.03 3.81 24.61
N ALA A 132 -11.71 4.43 23.65
CA ALA A 132 -12.51 3.73 22.64
C ALA A 132 -11.81 3.55 21.27
N TRP A 133 -10.71 4.25 21.00
CA TRP A 133 -9.94 4.09 19.77
C TRP A 133 -8.48 3.86 20.15
N SER A 134 -7.89 2.80 19.60
CA SER A 134 -6.45 2.59 19.58
C SER A 134 -5.99 2.67 18.14
N GLY A 135 -4.86 3.30 17.87
CA GLY A 135 -4.36 3.39 16.51
C GLY A 135 -2.85 3.59 16.41
N LYS A 136 -2.35 3.49 15.18
CA LYS A 136 -0.97 3.84 14.87
C LYS A 136 -0.91 4.72 13.63
N VAL A 137 0.02 5.66 13.65
CA VAL A 137 0.42 6.44 12.48
C VAL A 137 1.82 6.00 12.09
N ARG A 138 2.03 5.75 10.81
CA ARG A 138 3.28 5.27 10.22
C ARG A 138 3.74 6.27 9.16
N ALA A 139 5.01 6.63 9.17
CA ALA A 139 5.61 7.44 8.11
C ALA A 139 6.99 6.90 7.78
N GLY A 140 7.29 6.72 6.50
CA GLY A 140 8.46 5.95 6.10
C GLY A 140 8.93 6.18 4.68
N LEU A 141 9.85 5.30 4.30
CA LEU A 141 10.36 5.16 2.94
C LEU A 141 10.07 3.73 2.48
N ARG A 142 9.75 3.58 1.20
CA ARG A 142 9.54 2.30 0.55
C ARG A 142 10.46 2.18 -0.65
N VAL A 143 10.93 0.96 -0.88
CA VAL A 143 11.63 0.55 -2.09
C VAL A 143 10.83 -0.58 -2.73
N ASP A 144 10.47 -0.38 -3.99
CA ASP A 144 9.67 -1.30 -4.80
C ASP A 144 10.56 -2.00 -5.83
N SER A 145 10.18 -3.22 -6.19
CA SER A 145 10.85 -4.03 -7.23
C SER A 145 9.84 -4.94 -7.92
N GLY A 146 10.02 -5.15 -9.22
CA GLY A 146 9.09 -5.91 -10.08
C GLY A 146 8.78 -5.11 -11.34
N ASN A 147 7.52 -4.70 -11.50
CA ASN A 147 7.06 -3.89 -12.64
C ASN A 147 7.88 -2.61 -12.85
N SER A 148 8.40 -1.98 -11.79
CA SER A 148 9.39 -0.90 -11.85
C SER A 148 10.14 -0.75 -10.52
N ASP A 149 11.40 -0.31 -10.57
CA ASP A 149 12.22 -0.04 -9.38
C ASP A 149 12.04 1.41 -8.92
N HIS A 150 11.32 1.63 -7.81
CA HIS A 150 11.02 2.96 -7.28
C HIS A 150 11.43 3.15 -5.81
N GLN A 151 11.63 4.41 -5.44
CA GLN A 151 11.75 4.83 -4.05
C GLN A 151 10.65 5.84 -3.75
N SER A 152 9.83 5.56 -2.75
CA SER A 152 8.66 6.37 -2.42
C SER A 152 8.60 6.72 -0.94
N TYR A 153 7.90 7.80 -0.63
CA TYR A 153 7.54 8.16 0.74
C TYR A 153 6.23 7.49 1.08
N THR A 154 6.11 6.98 2.30
CA THR A 154 4.89 6.32 2.77
C THR A 154 4.27 7.02 3.97
N LEU A 155 2.94 7.02 4.01
CA LEU A 155 2.15 7.45 5.14
C LEU A 155 1.05 6.42 5.38
N GLY A 156 0.94 5.92 6.61
CA GLY A 156 -0.04 4.91 7.00
C GLY A 156 -0.78 5.32 8.27
N VAL A 157 -2.06 4.96 8.35
CA VAL A 157 -2.88 5.09 9.55
C VAL A 157 -3.64 3.81 9.75
N ASP A 158 -3.57 3.26 10.96
CA ASP A 158 -4.35 2.11 11.38
C ASP A 158 -5.20 2.51 12.58
N VAL A 159 -6.44 2.06 12.59
CA VAL A 159 -7.40 2.30 13.67
C VAL A 159 -8.11 1.01 14.04
N THR A 160 -8.25 0.80 15.34
CA THR A 160 -9.00 -0.30 15.92
C THR A 160 -9.96 0.27 16.94
N ARG A 161 -11.21 -0.19 16.89
CA ARG A 161 -12.25 0.24 17.82
C ARG A 161 -13.22 -0.88 18.16
N GLU A 162 -13.45 -1.04 19.44
CA GLU A 162 -14.53 -1.86 19.94
C GLU A 162 -15.87 -1.12 19.85
N LEU A 163 -16.86 -1.82 19.31
CA LEU A 163 -18.24 -1.40 19.18
C LEU A 163 -19.11 -2.38 19.98
N ILE A 164 -20.40 -2.09 20.10
CA ILE A 164 -21.30 -2.95 20.91
C ILE A 164 -21.45 -4.32 20.25
N GLY A 165 -20.73 -5.32 20.77
CA GLY A 165 -20.74 -6.71 20.29
C GLY A 165 -20.08 -6.92 18.93
N TRP A 166 -19.29 -5.96 18.49
CA TRP A 166 -18.49 -6.00 17.26
C TRP A 166 -17.18 -5.27 17.55
N GLY A 167 -16.18 -5.51 16.75
CA GLY A 167 -15.18 -4.49 16.57
C GLY A 167 -14.84 -4.21 15.14
N PHE A 168 -14.10 -3.14 14.99
CA PHE A 168 -13.78 -2.50 13.75
C PHE A 168 -12.28 -2.25 13.64
N ASP A 169 -11.67 -2.79 12.60
CA ASP A 169 -10.31 -2.47 12.18
C ASP A 169 -10.38 -1.72 10.85
N GLY A 170 -9.51 -0.71 10.68
CA GLY A 170 -9.32 -0.04 9.41
C GLY A 170 -7.88 0.40 9.20
N SER A 171 -7.41 0.36 7.96
CA SER A 171 -6.12 0.92 7.56
C SER A 171 -6.25 1.76 6.31
N ILE A 172 -5.42 2.80 6.24
CA ILE A 172 -5.16 3.57 5.03
C ILE A 172 -3.64 3.66 4.90
N ASP A 173 -3.11 3.20 3.79
CA ASP A 173 -1.70 3.33 3.43
C ASP A 173 -1.59 4.10 2.11
N TYR A 174 -0.74 5.11 2.08
CA TYR A 174 -0.48 5.95 0.92
C TYR A 174 1.02 5.95 0.62
N ALA A 175 1.39 5.75 -0.65
CA ALA A 175 2.76 5.88 -1.12
C ALA A 175 2.85 6.81 -2.31
N TYR A 176 3.85 7.68 -2.28
CA TYR A 176 4.06 8.68 -3.31
C TYR A 176 5.53 8.85 -3.66
N SER A 177 5.83 8.91 -4.96
CA SER A 177 7.14 9.34 -5.44
C SER A 177 7.00 10.27 -6.64
N GLU A 178 7.88 11.26 -6.71
CA GLU A 178 8.01 12.16 -7.85
C GLU A 178 9.49 12.36 -8.14
N THR A 179 9.87 12.23 -9.41
CA THR A 179 11.22 12.58 -9.89
C THR A 179 11.08 13.52 -11.07
N ASP A 180 11.74 14.68 -11.03
CA ASP A 180 11.73 15.68 -12.10
C ASP A 180 10.31 16.06 -12.58
N ASN A 181 9.36 16.22 -11.65
CA ASN A 181 7.97 16.59 -11.91
C ASN A 181 7.15 15.51 -12.66
N VAL A 182 7.63 14.26 -12.65
CA VAL A 182 6.96 13.06 -13.13
C VAL A 182 6.65 12.16 -11.93
N THR A 183 5.36 11.89 -11.71
CA THR A 183 4.91 10.94 -10.68
C THR A 183 5.42 9.55 -11.02
N GLY A 184 6.17 8.95 -10.10
CA GLY A 184 6.66 7.58 -10.20
C GLY A 184 5.73 6.59 -9.53
N VAL A 185 5.23 6.90 -8.33
CA VAL A 185 4.32 6.04 -7.56
C VAL A 185 3.21 6.92 -7.01
N ASP A 186 1.96 6.51 -7.17
CA ASP A 186 0.78 7.05 -6.51
C ASP A 186 -0.14 5.86 -6.12
N GLU A 187 0.12 5.30 -4.95
CA GLU A 187 -0.58 4.11 -4.44
C GLU A 187 -1.44 4.48 -3.23
N LEU A 188 -2.71 4.08 -3.25
CA LEU A 188 -3.63 4.16 -2.13
C LEU A 188 -4.21 2.79 -1.82
N ILE A 189 -3.99 2.31 -0.60
CA ILE A 189 -4.59 1.08 -0.07
C ILE A 189 -5.51 1.46 1.09
N VAL A 190 -6.72 0.91 1.09
CA VAL A 190 -7.71 1.08 2.15
C VAL A 190 -8.28 -0.28 2.51
N ASP A 191 -8.23 -0.62 3.79
CA ASP A 191 -8.86 -1.82 4.34
C ASP A 191 -9.83 -1.45 5.44
N ALA A 192 -10.94 -2.18 5.51
CA ALA A 192 -11.89 -2.09 6.61
C ALA A 192 -12.44 -3.48 6.94
N ARG A 193 -12.50 -3.82 8.23
CA ARG A 193 -13.11 -5.05 8.72
C ARG A 193 -13.97 -4.78 9.93
N GLY A 194 -15.19 -5.31 9.90
CA GLY A 194 -16.04 -5.46 11.08
C GLY A 194 -16.07 -6.92 11.50
N GLU A 195 -15.73 -7.23 12.74
CA GLU A 195 -15.66 -8.60 13.25
C GLU A 195 -16.51 -8.76 14.52
N ARG A 196 -17.04 -9.96 14.73
CA ARG A 196 -17.83 -10.33 15.89
C ARG A 196 -17.50 -11.74 16.36
N GLU A 197 -17.32 -11.87 17.66
CA GLU A 197 -17.12 -13.14 18.34
C GLU A 197 -18.34 -14.08 18.21
N LEU A 198 -18.04 -15.34 17.87
CA LEU A 198 -18.97 -16.47 17.82
C LEU A 198 -18.50 -17.58 18.76
N GLY A 199 -18.34 -17.25 20.05
CA GLY A 199 -17.80 -18.15 21.07
C GLY A 199 -16.31 -17.89 21.28
N GLU A 200 -15.56 -18.91 21.69
CA GLU A 200 -14.15 -18.75 22.11
C GLU A 200 -13.13 -18.78 20.97
N ARG A 201 -13.48 -19.33 19.80
CA ARG A 201 -12.49 -19.58 18.72
C ARG A 201 -12.95 -19.19 17.33
N TRP A 202 -14.23 -18.90 17.19
CA TRP A 202 -14.84 -18.59 15.91
C TRP A 202 -15.26 -17.15 15.92
N THR A 203 -15.08 -16.49 14.79
CA THR A 203 -15.55 -15.14 14.55
C THR A 203 -16.34 -15.10 13.26
N ALA A 204 -17.27 -14.14 13.16
CA ALA A 204 -17.86 -13.75 11.90
C ALA A 204 -17.40 -12.34 11.57
N PHE A 205 -17.09 -12.10 10.31
CA PHE A 205 -16.63 -10.79 9.88
C PHE A 205 -17.25 -10.38 8.55
N VAL A 206 -17.21 -9.07 8.30
CA VAL A 206 -17.42 -8.43 7.00
C VAL A 206 -16.19 -7.59 6.73
N GLU A 207 -15.67 -7.65 5.51
CA GLU A 207 -14.47 -6.91 5.14
C GLU A 207 -14.60 -6.30 3.75
N GLY A 208 -13.79 -5.27 3.52
CA GLY A 208 -13.51 -4.76 2.20
C GLY A 208 -12.10 -4.22 2.13
N ASN A 209 -11.46 -4.43 0.98
CA ASN A 209 -10.19 -3.83 0.61
C ASN A 209 -10.36 -3.07 -0.71
N TYR A 210 -9.59 -2.00 -0.85
CA TYR A 210 -9.51 -1.19 -2.06
C TYR A 210 -8.04 -0.82 -2.27
N GLU A 211 -7.53 -1.06 -3.47
CA GLU A 211 -6.16 -0.74 -3.87
C GLU A 211 -6.22 -0.01 -5.21
N ARG A 212 -5.63 1.19 -5.24
CA ARG A 212 -5.42 1.98 -6.45
C ARG A 212 -3.93 2.17 -6.60
N ASP A 213 -3.38 1.72 -7.72
CA ASP A 213 -1.95 1.82 -8.02
C ASP A 213 -1.78 2.15 -9.51
N GLU A 214 -1.22 3.32 -9.80
CA GLU A 214 -1.02 3.82 -11.16
C GLU A 214 -0.02 2.98 -11.97
N LEU A 215 0.82 2.18 -11.30
CA LEU A 215 1.80 1.29 -11.91
C LEU A 215 1.29 -0.16 -12.07
N ALA A 216 0.12 -0.49 -11.54
CA ALA A 216 -0.43 -1.84 -11.60
C ALA A 216 -1.10 -2.13 -12.96
N SER A 217 -1.44 -3.40 -13.18
CA SER A 217 -2.24 -3.82 -14.36
C SER A 217 -3.66 -3.24 -14.36
N PHE A 218 -4.14 -2.78 -13.21
CA PHE A 218 -5.51 -2.30 -13.02
C PHE A 218 -5.48 -0.89 -12.45
N ASP A 219 -6.38 -0.02 -12.91
CA ASP A 219 -6.56 1.32 -12.35
C ASP A 219 -6.95 1.22 -10.87
N PHE A 220 -7.83 0.27 -10.53
CA PHE A 220 -8.03 -0.16 -9.15
C PHE A 220 -8.47 -1.62 -9.06
N THR A 221 -8.23 -2.20 -7.90
CA THR A 221 -8.84 -3.46 -7.47
C THR A 221 -9.55 -3.27 -6.15
N ALA A 222 -10.60 -4.05 -5.92
CA ALA A 222 -11.28 -4.09 -4.64
C ALA A 222 -11.84 -5.49 -4.40
N PHE A 223 -12.00 -5.87 -3.15
CA PHE A 223 -12.82 -7.01 -2.77
C PHE A 223 -13.71 -6.63 -1.60
N ALA A 224 -14.90 -7.21 -1.59
CA ALA A 224 -15.86 -7.08 -0.50
C ALA A 224 -16.46 -8.45 -0.20
N GLY A 225 -16.39 -8.86 1.06
CA GLY A 225 -16.76 -10.20 1.47
C GLY A 225 -17.26 -10.27 2.91
N ALA A 226 -17.86 -11.40 3.25
CA ALA A 226 -18.20 -11.73 4.61
C ALA A 226 -17.88 -13.20 4.88
N GLY A 227 -17.34 -13.49 6.05
CA GLY A 227 -16.68 -14.75 6.30
C GLY A 227 -16.67 -15.18 7.75
N LEU A 228 -15.95 -16.28 7.99
CA LEU A 228 -15.68 -16.81 9.31
C LEU A 228 -14.17 -16.85 9.56
N GLY A 229 -13.77 -16.46 10.76
CA GLY A 229 -12.42 -16.64 11.27
C GLY A 229 -12.35 -17.81 12.25
N TYR A 230 -11.22 -18.50 12.29
CA TYR A 230 -10.92 -19.55 13.27
C TYR A 230 -9.56 -19.29 13.91
N ARG A 231 -9.56 -19.08 15.23
CA ARG A 231 -8.35 -18.90 16.05
C ARG A 231 -7.71 -20.25 16.34
N ILE A 232 -6.55 -20.49 15.75
CA ILE A 232 -5.72 -21.65 16.03
C ILE A 232 -4.98 -21.46 17.35
N PHE A 233 -4.37 -20.29 17.52
CA PHE A 233 -3.73 -19.86 18.76
C PHE A 233 -4.32 -18.53 19.20
N GLU A 234 -4.60 -18.43 20.49
CA GLU A 234 -5.01 -17.22 21.19
C GLU A 234 -4.31 -17.26 22.55
N ARG A 235 -3.18 -16.55 22.65
CA ARG A 235 -2.31 -16.51 23.83
C ARG A 235 -1.76 -15.10 23.99
N GLU A 236 -1.32 -14.78 25.20
CA GLU A 236 -0.74 -13.46 25.52
C GLU A 236 0.42 -13.05 24.59
N ASP A 237 1.20 -14.00 24.07
CA ASP A 237 2.38 -13.74 23.24
C ASP A 237 2.23 -14.18 21.77
N LEU A 238 1.16 -14.89 21.41
CA LEU A 238 1.05 -15.55 20.11
C LEU A 238 -0.41 -15.73 19.71
N ASN A 239 -0.76 -15.13 18.57
CA ASN A 239 -2.07 -15.25 17.97
C ASN A 239 -1.93 -15.77 16.54
N TRP A 240 -2.83 -16.68 16.15
CA TRP A 240 -2.90 -17.15 14.77
C TRP A 240 -4.35 -17.45 14.39
N THR A 241 -4.84 -16.74 13.39
CA THR A 241 -6.20 -16.83 12.89
C THR A 241 -6.20 -17.17 11.41
N LEU A 242 -7.02 -18.13 11.01
CA LEU A 242 -7.33 -18.40 9.61
C LEU A 242 -8.70 -17.82 9.27
N ARG A 243 -8.86 -17.28 8.07
CA ARG A 243 -10.07 -16.59 7.62
C ARG A 243 -10.49 -17.14 6.27
N ALA A 244 -11.80 -17.22 6.04
CA ALA A 244 -12.35 -17.56 4.74
C ALA A 244 -13.63 -16.75 4.48
N ALA A 245 -13.68 -16.05 3.36
CA ALA A 245 -14.77 -15.15 3.00
C ALA A 245 -15.19 -15.30 1.53
N PRO A 246 -16.40 -15.79 1.23
CA PRO A 246 -16.99 -15.53 -0.08
C PRO A 246 -17.32 -14.05 -0.23
N GLY A 247 -17.19 -13.54 -1.45
CA GLY A 247 -17.41 -12.15 -1.77
C GLY A 247 -17.44 -11.88 -3.25
N ALA A 248 -17.17 -10.63 -3.61
CA ALA A 248 -16.99 -10.19 -4.98
C ALA A 248 -15.66 -9.44 -5.10
N ARG A 249 -14.92 -9.72 -6.17
CA ARG A 249 -13.74 -8.95 -6.59
C ARG A 249 -14.18 -7.98 -7.68
N PHE A 250 -13.70 -6.75 -7.59
CA PHE A 250 -13.90 -5.69 -8.56
C PHE A 250 -12.53 -5.32 -9.11
N THR A 251 -12.42 -5.25 -10.43
CA THR A 251 -11.16 -4.99 -11.13
C THR A 251 -11.46 -4.03 -12.26
N ASP A 252 -10.81 -2.88 -12.28
CA ASP A 252 -10.94 -1.90 -13.35
C ASP A 252 -9.66 -1.92 -14.20
N PRO A 253 -9.64 -2.62 -15.34
CA PRO A 253 -8.45 -2.73 -16.17
C PRO A 253 -8.18 -1.43 -16.92
N ILE A 254 -6.90 -1.08 -17.11
CA ILE A 254 -6.52 0.11 -17.87
C ILE A 254 -7.13 0.08 -19.28
N GLY A 255 -7.98 1.06 -19.59
CA GLY A 255 -8.66 1.16 -20.89
C GLY A 255 -9.74 0.10 -21.14
N GLY A 256 -10.18 -0.61 -20.09
CA GLY A 256 -11.22 -1.62 -20.11
C GLY A 256 -12.55 -1.14 -19.53
N GLU A 257 -13.43 -2.09 -19.24
CA GLU A 257 -14.64 -1.88 -18.44
C GLU A 257 -14.46 -2.57 -17.09
N LEU A 258 -15.03 -1.97 -16.03
CA LEU A 258 -15.09 -2.55 -14.69
C LEU A 258 -15.63 -3.99 -14.72
N GLN A 259 -14.84 -4.91 -14.19
CA GLN A 259 -15.19 -6.31 -14.03
C GLN A 259 -15.64 -6.59 -12.60
N THR A 260 -16.57 -7.52 -12.44
CA THR A 260 -17.08 -7.93 -11.14
C THR A 260 -17.24 -9.44 -11.13
N ASP A 261 -16.39 -10.10 -10.35
CA ASP A 261 -16.30 -11.54 -10.34
C ASP A 261 -16.67 -12.09 -8.97
N PRO A 262 -17.42 -13.21 -8.92
CA PRO A 262 -17.57 -13.95 -7.67
C PRO A 262 -16.19 -14.40 -7.19
N ALA A 263 -15.90 -14.16 -5.92
CA ALA A 263 -14.58 -14.40 -5.35
C ALA A 263 -14.66 -15.12 -4.00
N VAL A 264 -13.57 -15.79 -3.63
CA VAL A 264 -13.35 -16.30 -2.27
C VAL A 264 -11.98 -15.85 -1.81
N GLU A 265 -11.92 -15.15 -0.68
CA GLU A 265 -10.67 -14.83 0.01
C GLU A 265 -10.37 -15.89 1.08
N LEU A 266 -9.12 -16.35 1.12
CA LEU A 266 -8.53 -17.12 2.20
C LEU A 266 -7.43 -16.29 2.85
N GLY A 267 -7.57 -16.01 4.15
CA GLY A 267 -6.63 -15.20 4.93
C GLY A 267 -5.94 -15.99 6.03
N SER A 268 -4.73 -15.58 6.40
CA SER A 268 -3.99 -16.05 7.57
C SER A 268 -3.31 -14.88 8.24
N SER A 269 -3.66 -14.66 9.50
CA SER A 269 -3.13 -13.58 10.32
C SER A 269 -2.37 -14.18 11.48
N PHE A 270 -1.05 -14.02 11.47
CA PHE A 270 -0.15 -14.54 12.50
C PHE A 270 0.57 -13.40 13.18
N GLU A 271 0.60 -13.45 14.51
CA GLU A 271 1.32 -12.51 15.32
C GLU A 271 2.08 -13.20 16.44
N TRP A 272 3.32 -12.74 16.65
CA TRP A 272 4.18 -13.23 17.72
C TRP A 272 4.95 -12.10 18.40
N ALA A 273 4.75 -11.94 19.70
CA ALA A 273 5.60 -11.15 20.57
C ALA A 273 6.94 -11.86 20.78
N LEU A 274 7.96 -11.48 20.00
CA LEU A 274 9.31 -12.05 20.10
C LEU A 274 9.99 -11.67 21.42
N THR A 275 9.74 -10.44 21.89
CA THR A 275 10.22 -9.89 23.16
C THR A 275 9.22 -8.84 23.68
N GLU A 276 9.43 -8.30 24.88
CA GLU A 276 8.67 -7.15 25.42
C GLU A 276 8.75 -5.86 24.56
N THR A 277 9.64 -5.82 23.56
CA THR A 277 9.86 -4.64 22.72
C THR A 277 9.77 -4.91 21.24
N ALA A 278 9.57 -6.17 20.83
CA ALA A 278 9.60 -6.55 19.43
C ALA A 278 8.51 -7.57 19.12
N SER A 279 7.73 -7.29 18.08
CA SER A 279 6.70 -8.18 17.56
C SER A 279 6.94 -8.47 16.08
N LEU A 280 6.54 -9.66 15.67
CA LEU A 280 6.53 -10.10 14.28
C LEU A 280 5.08 -10.37 13.88
N THR A 281 4.64 -9.73 12.80
CA THR A 281 3.37 -10.04 12.16
C THR A 281 3.61 -10.66 10.79
N SER A 282 2.69 -11.53 10.39
CA SER A 282 2.63 -12.14 9.07
C SER A 282 1.18 -12.17 8.64
N GLU A 283 0.87 -11.47 7.56
CA GLU A 283 -0.45 -11.48 6.93
C GLU A 283 -0.35 -12.15 5.58
N SER A 284 -1.17 -13.16 5.34
CA SER A 284 -1.26 -13.84 4.05
C SER A 284 -2.68 -13.78 3.56
N SER A 285 -2.90 -13.44 2.29
CA SER A 285 -4.21 -13.56 1.65
C SER A 285 -4.10 -14.20 0.28
N VAL A 286 -5.13 -14.93 -0.12
CA VAL A 286 -5.29 -15.44 -1.47
C VAL A 286 -6.73 -15.19 -1.89
N ILE A 287 -6.91 -14.45 -2.97
CA ILE A 287 -8.21 -14.21 -3.59
C ILE A 287 -8.33 -15.14 -4.79
N VAL A 288 -9.30 -16.05 -4.71
CA VAL A 288 -9.66 -16.96 -5.79
C VAL A 288 -10.83 -16.34 -6.55
N ALA A 289 -10.56 -15.84 -7.75
CA ALA A 289 -11.49 -15.25 -8.69
C ALA A 289 -10.98 -15.50 -10.13
N ASP A 290 -11.66 -15.00 -11.15
CA ASP A 290 -11.12 -15.02 -12.53
C ASP A 290 -9.83 -14.18 -12.63
N ALA A 291 -9.71 -13.10 -11.85
CA ALA A 291 -8.44 -12.41 -11.58
C ALA A 291 -7.90 -12.81 -10.20
N ALA A 292 -7.23 -13.96 -10.12
CA ALA A 292 -6.70 -14.49 -8.87
C ALA A 292 -5.39 -13.82 -8.45
N SER A 293 -5.27 -13.50 -7.16
CA SER A 293 -4.07 -12.87 -6.58
C SER A 293 -3.70 -13.51 -5.24
N ALA A 294 -2.41 -13.45 -4.90
CA ALA A 294 -1.89 -13.81 -3.59
C ALA A 294 -1.05 -12.68 -3.02
N ASP A 295 -1.17 -12.45 -1.72
CA ASP A 295 -0.45 -11.43 -0.97
C ASP A 295 0.19 -12.05 0.26
N GLN A 296 1.44 -11.68 0.52
CA GLN A 296 2.15 -12.03 1.73
C GLN A 296 2.89 -10.82 2.27
N GLU A 297 2.53 -10.40 3.47
CA GLU A 297 3.20 -9.34 4.22
C GLU A 297 3.87 -9.92 5.47
N PHE A 298 5.07 -9.43 5.78
CA PHE A 298 5.75 -9.61 7.06
C PHE A 298 6.11 -8.25 7.61
N ALA A 299 5.84 -7.99 8.90
CA ALA A 299 6.31 -6.78 9.56
C ALA A 299 7.00 -7.11 10.88
N LEU A 300 8.20 -6.56 11.06
CA LEU A 300 8.94 -6.58 12.31
C LEU A 300 8.87 -5.19 12.93
N THR A 301 8.18 -5.08 14.07
CA THR A 301 8.03 -3.81 14.78
C THR A 301 8.87 -3.85 16.04
N THR A 302 9.73 -2.85 16.24
CA THR A 302 10.58 -2.71 17.44
C THR A 302 10.33 -1.37 18.12
N ARG A 303 9.91 -1.42 19.38
CA ARG A 303 9.73 -0.26 20.23
C ARG A 303 11.05 0.40 20.55
N VAL A 304 11.13 1.71 20.32
CA VAL A 304 12.34 2.52 20.59
C VAL A 304 12.17 3.35 21.87
N GLY A 305 10.95 3.78 22.20
CA GLY A 305 10.66 4.42 23.48
C GLY A 305 9.36 5.23 23.49
N GLY A 306 8.75 5.41 24.67
CA GLY A 306 7.45 6.07 24.78
C GLY A 306 6.40 5.32 23.97
N ALA A 307 5.67 6.03 23.10
CA ALA A 307 4.73 5.46 22.13
C ALA A 307 5.33 5.30 20.71
N TRP A 308 6.67 5.26 20.59
CA TRP A 308 7.36 5.22 19.30
C TRP A 308 8.04 3.87 19.04
N ALA A 309 7.91 3.41 17.80
CA ALA A 309 8.53 2.19 17.28
C ALA A 309 9.11 2.40 15.87
N VAL A 310 9.97 1.49 15.44
CA VAL A 310 10.42 1.36 14.06
C VAL A 310 9.84 0.07 13.50
N GLU A 311 9.24 0.15 12.32
CA GLU A 311 8.65 -0.98 11.59
C GLU A 311 9.46 -1.23 10.32
N LEU A 312 9.89 -2.48 10.13
CA LEU A 312 10.42 -2.99 8.88
C LEU A 312 9.37 -3.93 8.29
N LYS A 313 8.86 -3.61 7.11
CA LYS A 313 7.85 -4.40 6.41
C LYS A 313 8.40 -4.93 5.09
N TYR A 314 8.04 -6.15 4.76
CA TYR A 314 8.27 -6.75 3.45
C TYR A 314 6.94 -7.31 2.94
N ARG A 315 6.51 -6.90 1.76
CA ARG A 315 5.32 -7.43 1.08
C ARG A 315 5.72 -8.05 -0.24
N TYR A 316 5.14 -9.19 -0.55
CA TYR A 316 5.26 -9.89 -1.81
C TYR A 316 3.85 -10.15 -2.35
N GLN A 317 3.57 -9.62 -3.53
CA GLN A 317 2.30 -9.78 -4.21
C GLN A 317 2.53 -10.61 -5.47
N TYR A 318 1.58 -11.50 -5.76
CA TYR A 318 1.60 -12.33 -6.95
C TYR A 318 0.24 -12.31 -7.63
N GLU A 319 0.21 -11.84 -8.87
CA GLU A 319 -0.97 -11.89 -9.74
C GLU A 319 -0.85 -13.11 -10.66
N PHE A 320 -1.85 -13.98 -10.66
CA PHE A 320 -1.78 -15.22 -11.44
C PHE A 320 -2.00 -14.97 -12.93
N GLU A 321 -2.84 -13.99 -13.27
CA GLU A 321 -3.21 -13.66 -14.65
C GLU A 321 -3.13 -12.14 -14.88
N PRO A 322 -1.92 -11.53 -14.80
CA PRO A 322 -1.76 -10.09 -15.03
C PRO A 322 -2.02 -9.71 -16.49
N LEU A 323 -2.27 -8.43 -16.75
CA LEU A 323 -2.43 -7.95 -18.13
C LEU A 323 -1.10 -8.08 -18.91
N PRO A 324 -1.15 -8.23 -20.25
CA PRO A 324 0.06 -8.30 -21.06
C PRO A 324 0.99 -7.08 -20.85
N GLY A 325 2.25 -7.35 -20.51
CA GLY A 325 3.26 -6.31 -20.26
C GLY A 325 3.56 -6.06 -18.78
N PHE A 326 2.87 -6.74 -17.87
CA PHE A 326 3.15 -6.68 -16.43
C PHE A 326 3.78 -7.98 -15.92
N GLU A 327 4.60 -7.88 -14.90
CA GLU A 327 5.18 -9.01 -14.18
C GLU A 327 4.14 -9.68 -13.28
N ASN A 328 4.33 -10.97 -13.04
CA ASN A 328 3.47 -11.75 -12.15
C ASN A 328 3.71 -11.45 -10.67
N ALA A 329 4.86 -10.86 -10.32
CA ALA A 329 5.30 -10.76 -8.94
C ALA A 329 5.93 -9.40 -8.68
N ASP A 330 5.45 -8.73 -7.65
CA ASP A 330 6.02 -7.49 -7.14
C ASP A 330 6.45 -7.69 -5.69
N SER A 331 7.54 -7.04 -5.30
CA SER A 331 8.01 -7.07 -3.93
C SER A 331 8.45 -5.69 -3.46
N ARG A 332 8.08 -5.36 -2.22
CA ARG A 332 8.38 -4.07 -1.61
C ARG A 332 8.93 -4.22 -0.20
N VAL A 333 9.80 -3.29 0.15
CA VAL A 333 10.37 -3.15 1.49
C VAL A 333 10.07 -1.75 2.01
N ASP A 334 9.43 -1.66 3.16
CA ASP A 334 9.14 -0.39 3.83
C ASP A 334 9.92 -0.28 5.15
N VAL A 335 10.46 0.89 5.41
CA VAL A 335 11.03 1.26 6.71
C VAL A 335 10.29 2.48 7.23
N SER A 336 9.58 2.31 8.35
CA SER A 336 8.69 3.34 8.89
C SER A 336 8.99 3.66 10.36
N LEU A 337 8.85 4.92 10.72
CA LEU A 337 8.67 5.34 12.09
C LEU A 337 7.18 5.24 12.44
N VAL A 338 6.87 4.59 13.55
CA VAL A 338 5.52 4.32 14.01
C VAL A 338 5.26 5.04 15.31
N ARG A 339 4.09 5.65 15.43
CA ARG A 339 3.58 6.23 16.67
C ARG A 339 2.21 5.66 16.99
N GLU A 340 2.09 5.05 18.17
CA GLU A 340 0.83 4.55 18.70
C GLU A 340 0.09 5.62 19.50
N PHE A 341 -1.24 5.54 19.58
CA PHE A 341 -2.08 6.47 20.33
C PHE A 341 -3.41 5.85 20.80
#